data_AF-A0ABD0NSJ3-F1
#
_entry.id   AF-A0ABD0NSJ3-F1
#
_cell.length_a   1.000
_cell.length_b   1.000
_cell.length_c   1.000
_cell.angle_alpha   90.00
_cell.angle_beta   90.00
_cell.angle_gamma   90.00
#
_symmetry.space_group_name_H-M   'P 1'
#
loop_
_entity.id
_entity.type
_entity.pdbx_description
1 polymer ?
#
loop_
_entity_poly.entity_id
_entity_poly.type
_entity_poly.pdbx_seq_one_letter_code
_entity_poly.pdbx_strand_id
1 'polypeptide(L)'
;AVKGLHINFAPPGQAGLLMMLSLFFGRRFPKLFGFSEHDVKRLFPSMEKLVIDAMRESGYMHIQSTKPDTAGRGLNDSPVGLAAYILEKFSTWTDPEFKKLEDGGLESKFSIDDLLTNVMIYWTSGCIISSMRFYKENFSKGLNQPHA
;
A
#
# COMPACT_ATOMS: atom_id res chain seq x y z
N ALA A 1 -2.93 -30.40 3.52
CA ALA A 1 -1.63 -29.82 3.11
C ALA A 1 -1.88 -28.40 2.63
N VAL A 2 -1.54 -27.40 3.44
CA VAL A 2 -1.47 -25.99 3.02
C VAL A 2 -0.14 -25.48 3.53
N LYS A 3 0.87 -25.46 2.67
CA LYS A 3 2.16 -24.81 2.89
C LYS A 3 2.17 -23.55 2.05
N GLY A 4 1.67 -22.46 2.61
CA GLY A 4 1.76 -21.13 2.04
C GLY A 4 1.84 -20.13 3.17
N LEU A 5 3.04 -19.94 3.74
CA LEU A 5 3.33 -18.87 4.68
C LEU A 5 3.80 -17.67 3.83
N HIS A 6 3.05 -16.56 3.86
CA HIS A 6 3.44 -15.31 3.21
C HIS A 6 4.58 -14.65 4.03
N ILE A 7 5.83 -14.78 3.55
CA ILE A 7 7.04 -14.29 4.25
C ILE A 7 7.51 -12.89 3.80
N ASN A 8 6.76 -12.22 2.92
CA ASN A 8 7.20 -10.92 2.36
C ASN A 8 6.72 -9.68 3.12
N PHE A 9 6.01 -9.84 4.24
CA PHE A 9 5.67 -8.71 5.09
C PHE A 9 5.89 -9.09 6.55
N ALA A 10 7.14 -9.33 6.91
CA ALA A 10 7.58 -9.14 8.28
C ALA A 10 7.95 -7.65 8.39
N PRO A 11 7.02 -6.75 8.77
CA PRO A 11 7.46 -5.43 9.20
C PRO A 11 8.44 -5.70 10.34
N PRO A 12 9.66 -5.13 10.31
CA PRO A 12 10.52 -5.16 11.48
C PRO A 12 9.64 -4.67 12.63
N GLY A 13 9.58 -5.44 13.73
CA GLY A 13 8.83 -5.03 14.93
C GLY A 13 9.19 -3.58 15.25
N GLN A 14 8.21 -2.81 15.76
CA GLN A 14 8.26 -1.35 15.95
C GLN A 14 9.59 -0.71 15.54
N ALA A 15 9.64 -0.14 14.33
CA ALA A 15 10.83 0.53 13.84
C ALA A 15 11.32 1.53 14.88
N GLY A 16 12.40 1.17 15.59
CA GLY A 16 12.94 2.00 16.65
C GLY A 16 13.39 3.34 16.09
N LEU A 17 13.42 4.37 16.93
CA LEU A 17 13.87 5.71 16.53
C LEU A 17 15.21 5.67 15.77
N LEU A 18 16.13 4.80 16.21
CA LEU A 18 17.42 4.57 15.56
C LEU A 18 17.29 4.07 14.12
N MET A 19 16.35 3.16 13.84
CA MET A 19 16.10 2.65 12.49
C MET A 19 15.53 3.77 11.60
N MET A 20 14.55 4.53 12.11
CA MET A 20 13.97 5.66 11.38
C MET A 20 15.04 6.73 11.07
N LEU A 21 15.86 7.10 12.05
CA LEU A 21 16.98 8.03 11.86
C LEU A 21 18.01 7.49 10.88
N SER A 22 18.27 6.18 10.90
CA SER A 22 19.23 5.56 9.99
C SER A 22 18.81 5.65 8.52
N LEU A 23 17.51 5.68 8.22
CA LEU A 23 16.99 5.84 6.85
C LEU A 23 17.35 7.21 6.26
N PHE A 24 17.27 8.27 7.09
CA PHE A 24 17.56 9.63 6.65
C PHE A 24 19.05 9.99 6.76
N PHE A 25 19.72 9.53 7.83
CA PHE A 25 21.07 9.97 8.19
C PHE A 25 22.14 8.90 7.98
N GLY A 26 21.79 7.63 7.84
CA GLY A 26 22.78 6.55 7.75
C GLY A 26 23.61 6.57 6.45
N ARG A 27 23.12 7.19 5.38
CA ARG A 27 23.93 7.48 4.18
C ARG A 27 25.01 8.53 4.45
N ARG A 28 24.72 9.52 5.30
CA ARG A 28 25.63 10.64 5.61
C ARG A 28 26.58 10.32 6.76
N PHE A 29 26.11 9.55 7.75
CA PHE A 29 26.85 9.19 8.95
C PHE A 29 26.82 7.67 9.20
N PRO A 30 27.35 6.84 8.28
CA PRO A 30 27.23 5.38 8.35
C PRO A 30 27.75 4.76 9.65
N LYS A 31 28.90 5.24 10.12
CA LYS A 31 29.54 4.75 11.34
C LYS A 31 28.70 5.00 12.60
N LEU A 32 27.85 6.04 12.62
CA LEU A 32 26.97 6.35 13.76
C LEU A 32 25.88 5.28 13.94
N PHE A 33 25.47 4.63 12.85
CA PHE A 33 24.42 3.60 12.83
C PHE A 33 24.99 2.18 12.65
N GLY A 34 26.31 2.02 12.74
CA GLY A 34 26.98 0.72 12.62
C GLY A 34 27.06 0.16 11.19
N PHE A 35 26.82 0.98 10.16
CA PHE A 35 26.94 0.55 8.77
C PHE A 35 28.38 0.64 8.27
N SER A 36 28.82 -0.38 7.53
CA SER A 36 30.01 -0.31 6.67
C SER A 36 29.72 0.48 5.40
N GLU A 37 30.76 1.01 4.73
CA GLU A 37 30.59 1.66 3.42
C GLU A 37 30.01 0.70 2.37
N HIS A 38 30.35 -0.59 2.48
CA HIS A 38 29.77 -1.64 1.64
C HIS A 38 28.25 -1.79 1.88
N ASP A 39 27.82 -1.69 3.13
CA ASP A 39 26.40 -1.79 3.51
C ASP A 39 25.63 -0.59 2.99
N VAL A 40 26.20 0.61 3.08
CA VAL A 40 25.57 1.81 2.54
C VAL A 40 25.33 1.68 1.04
N LYS A 41 26.33 1.21 0.30
CA LYS A 41 26.26 1.08 -1.16
C LYS A 41 25.17 0.09 -1.61
N ARG A 42 24.89 -0.96 -0.84
CA ARG A 42 23.91 -1.99 -1.19
C ARG A 42 22.51 -1.74 -0.62
N LEU A 43 22.43 -1.28 0.63
CA LEU A 43 21.16 -1.16 1.34
C LEU A 43 20.44 0.14 1.00
N PHE A 44 21.13 1.28 0.98
CA PHE A 44 20.45 2.57 0.87
C PHE A 44 19.71 2.79 -0.45
N PRO A 45 20.22 2.38 -1.64
CA PRO A 45 19.45 2.53 -2.87
C PRO A 45 18.12 1.77 -2.83
N SER A 46 18.12 0.55 -2.30
CA SER A 46 16.92 -0.29 -2.19
C SER A 46 15.98 0.20 -1.09
N MET A 47 16.52 0.61 0.06
CA MET A 47 15.75 1.12 1.19
C MET A 47 15.11 2.48 0.87
N GLU A 48 15.85 3.39 0.22
CA GLU A 48 15.36 4.68 -0.23
C GLU A 48 14.25 4.49 -1.26
N LYS A 49 14.45 3.62 -2.26
CA LYS A 49 13.41 3.25 -3.23
C LYS A 49 12.17 2.70 -2.52
N LEU A 50 12.34 1.73 -1.62
CA LEU A 50 11.24 1.09 -0.90
C LEU A 50 10.43 2.11 -0.08
N VAL A 51 11.11 2.99 0.67
CA VAL A 51 10.45 3.99 1.52
C VAL A 51 9.73 5.02 0.66
N ILE A 52 10.38 5.54 -0.39
CA ILE A 52 9.78 6.54 -1.27
C ILE A 52 8.57 5.96 -2.00
N ASP A 53 8.69 4.75 -2.56
CA ASP A 53 7.59 4.09 -3.27
C ASP A 53 6.45 3.76 -2.29
N ALA A 54 6.74 3.25 -1.09
CA ALA A 54 5.72 3.03 -0.07
C ALA A 54 4.99 4.32 0.33
N MET A 55 5.72 5.42 0.49
CA MET A 55 5.11 6.72 0.79
C MET A 55 4.23 7.22 -0.37
N ARG A 56 4.70 7.09 -1.61
CA ARG A 56 3.92 7.48 -2.81
C ARG A 56 2.63 6.67 -2.94
N GLU A 57 2.69 5.36 -2.69
CA GLU A 57 1.57 4.44 -2.92
C GLU A 57 0.61 4.30 -1.72
N SER A 58 0.95 4.88 -0.55
CA SER A 58 0.15 4.75 0.69
C SER A 58 -1.00 5.76 0.84
N GLY A 59 -1.21 6.66 -0.13
CA GLY A 59 -2.25 7.70 -0.05
C GLY A 59 -3.66 7.14 0.16
N TYR A 60 -4.01 6.06 -0.54
CA TYR A 60 -5.29 5.37 -0.40
C TYR A 60 -5.50 4.86 1.04
N MET A 61 -4.46 4.29 1.64
CA MET A 61 -4.49 3.74 2.99
C MET A 61 -4.68 4.87 4.00
N HIS A 62 -3.96 5.97 3.84
CA HIS A 62 -4.06 7.12 4.74
C HIS A 62 -5.47 7.73 4.78
N ILE A 63 -6.10 7.96 3.61
CA ILE A 63 -7.46 8.53 3.57
C ILE A 63 -8.51 7.54 4.10
N GLN A 64 -8.38 6.25 3.80
CA GLN A 64 -9.28 5.21 4.31
C GLN A 64 -9.16 5.02 5.82
N SER A 65 -7.95 5.12 6.37
CA SER A 65 -7.71 5.03 7.81
C SER A 65 -8.22 6.23 8.60
N THR A 66 -8.44 7.38 7.96
CA THR A 66 -8.79 8.63 8.67
C THR A 66 -10.22 9.10 8.38
N LYS A 67 -10.62 9.13 7.11
CA LYS A 67 -11.89 9.71 6.63
C LYS A 67 -12.61 8.78 5.62
N PRO A 68 -12.86 7.50 5.96
CA PRO A 68 -13.44 6.52 5.03
C PRO A 68 -14.82 6.93 4.51
N ASP A 69 -15.69 7.47 5.38
CA ASP A 69 -17.04 7.92 5.04
C ASP A 69 -17.04 9.10 4.04
N THR A 70 -16.04 9.98 4.12
CA THR A 70 -15.91 11.13 3.21
C THR A 70 -15.50 10.67 1.82
N ALA A 71 -14.43 9.89 1.72
CA ALA A 71 -13.94 9.38 0.43
C ALA A 71 -14.94 8.40 -0.20
N GLY A 72 -15.47 7.47 0.58
CA GLY A 72 -16.38 6.44 0.10
C GLY A 72 -17.75 6.98 -0.35
N ARG A 73 -18.20 8.14 0.12
CA ARG A 73 -19.43 8.78 -0.38
C ARG A 73 -19.32 9.09 -1.88
N GLY A 74 -18.21 9.69 -2.31
CA GLY A 74 -17.99 10.01 -3.72
C GLY A 74 -17.86 8.76 -4.60
N LEU A 75 -17.25 7.70 -4.07
CA LEU A 75 -17.10 6.43 -4.79
C LEU A 75 -18.45 5.69 -4.94
N ASN A 76 -19.33 5.75 -3.95
CA ASN A 76 -20.67 5.17 -4.08
C ASN A 76 -21.60 5.95 -5.03
N ASP A 77 -21.31 7.22 -5.29
CA ASP A 77 -22.13 8.07 -6.17
C ASP A 77 -21.64 8.07 -7.64
N SER A 78 -20.41 7.64 -7.88
CA SER A 78 -19.79 7.62 -9.21
C SER A 78 -19.24 6.23 -9.57
N PRO A 79 -19.85 5.50 -10.51
CA PRO A 79 -19.34 4.19 -10.93
C PRO A 79 -17.97 4.30 -11.60
N VAL A 80 -17.72 5.40 -12.33
CA VAL A 80 -16.41 5.70 -12.93
C VAL A 80 -15.38 6.00 -11.85
N GLY A 81 -15.75 6.76 -10.81
CA GLY A 81 -14.89 7.05 -9.67
C GLY A 81 -14.52 5.78 -8.91
N LEU A 82 -15.48 4.89 -8.65
CA LEU A 82 -15.25 3.59 -8.01
C LEU A 82 -14.33 2.70 -8.85
N ALA A 83 -14.61 2.58 -10.16
CA ALA A 83 -13.79 1.78 -11.07
C ALA A 83 -12.35 2.29 -11.10
N ALA A 84 -12.13 3.60 -11.29
CA ALA A 84 -10.79 4.17 -11.30
C ALA A 84 -10.04 3.92 -9.98
N TYR A 85 -10.72 4.07 -8.84
CA TYR A 85 -10.12 3.85 -7.52
C TYR A 85 -9.69 2.40 -7.27
N ILE A 86 -10.45 1.42 -7.78
CA ILE A 86 -10.14 0.00 -7.62
C ILE A 86 -9.12 -0.46 -8.68
N LEU A 87 -9.33 -0.13 -9.95
CA LEU A 87 -8.53 -0.63 -11.07
C LEU A 87 -7.09 -0.11 -11.05
N GLU A 88 -6.85 1.10 -10.55
CA GLU A 88 -5.48 1.58 -10.36
C GLU A 88 -4.65 0.61 -9.51
N LYS A 89 -5.25 -0.05 -8.51
CA LYS A 89 -4.56 -1.05 -7.69
C LYS A 89 -4.30 -2.35 -8.46
N PHE A 90 -5.20 -2.78 -9.34
CA PHE A 90 -4.93 -3.91 -10.24
C PHE A 90 -3.78 -3.61 -11.21
N SER A 91 -3.59 -2.36 -11.62
CA SER A 91 -2.42 -1.95 -12.40
C SER A 91 -1.14 -1.99 -11.55
N THR A 92 -1.04 -1.10 -10.57
CA THR A 92 0.20 -0.84 -9.82
C THR A 92 0.67 -2.04 -9.00
N TRP A 93 -0.25 -2.82 -8.42
CA TRP A 93 0.11 -3.97 -7.58
C TRP A 93 0.42 -5.24 -8.38
N THR A 94 0.08 -5.28 -9.67
CA THR A 94 0.44 -6.39 -10.57
C THR A 94 1.85 -6.21 -11.11
N ASP A 95 2.14 -5.04 -11.66
CA ASP A 95 3.48 -4.66 -12.10
C ASP A 95 3.66 -3.14 -11.93
N PRO A 96 4.62 -2.67 -11.11
CA PRO A 96 4.89 -1.25 -10.95
C PRO A 96 5.21 -0.51 -12.26
N GLU A 97 5.68 -1.21 -13.29
CA GLU A 97 5.98 -0.65 -14.59
C GLU A 97 4.73 -0.30 -15.39
N PHE A 98 3.57 -0.90 -15.08
CA PHE A 98 2.30 -0.60 -15.75
C PHE A 98 1.84 0.84 -15.56
N LYS A 99 2.30 1.52 -14.49
CA LYS A 99 2.09 2.96 -14.29
C LYS A 99 2.62 3.84 -15.42
N LYS A 100 3.55 3.31 -16.24
CA LYS A 100 4.14 4.02 -17.39
C LYS A 100 3.34 3.79 -18.68
N LEU A 101 2.42 2.84 -18.70
CA LEU A 101 1.57 2.53 -19.84
C LEU A 101 0.36 3.47 -19.84
N GLU A 102 -0.10 3.85 -21.03
CA GLU A 102 -1.24 4.75 -21.22
C GLU A 102 -2.56 4.12 -20.71
N ASP A 103 -2.71 2.81 -20.89
CA ASP A 103 -3.86 2.01 -20.47
C ASP A 103 -3.71 1.41 -19.05
N GLY A 104 -2.59 1.70 -18.37
CA GLY A 104 -2.27 1.11 -17.08
C GLY A 104 -2.07 -0.41 -17.11
N GLY A 105 -1.87 -1.04 -18.28
CA GLY A 105 -1.62 -2.48 -18.40
C GLY A 105 -2.72 -3.38 -17.83
N LEU A 106 -3.96 -2.89 -17.73
CA LEU A 106 -5.06 -3.61 -17.04
C LEU A 106 -5.41 -4.95 -17.70
N GLU A 107 -5.39 -5.00 -19.05
CA GLU A 107 -5.72 -6.21 -19.81
C GLU A 107 -4.53 -7.16 -20.00
N SER A 108 -3.35 -6.82 -19.46
CA SER A 108 -2.13 -7.61 -19.66
C SER A 108 -2.14 -8.95 -18.91
N LYS A 109 -2.89 -9.02 -17.79
CA LYS A 109 -2.97 -10.20 -16.90
C LYS A 109 -4.39 -10.65 -16.59
N PHE A 110 -5.37 -9.76 -16.71
CA PHE A 110 -6.76 -10.02 -16.38
C PHE A 110 -7.64 -9.70 -17.58
N SER A 111 -8.75 -10.43 -17.73
CA SER A 111 -9.77 -10.03 -18.68
C SER A 111 -10.52 -8.80 -18.16
N ILE A 112 -11.06 -7.98 -19.07
CA ILE A 112 -11.89 -6.84 -18.67
C ILE A 112 -13.12 -7.29 -17.86
N ASP A 113 -13.68 -8.47 -18.17
CA ASP A 113 -14.82 -9.03 -17.47
C ASP A 113 -14.48 -9.40 -16.02
N ASP A 114 -13.30 -9.93 -15.74
CA ASP A 114 -12.86 -10.23 -14.37
C ASP A 114 -12.67 -8.96 -13.54
N LEU A 115 -12.05 -7.94 -14.14
CA LEU A 115 -11.84 -6.64 -13.53
C LEU A 115 -13.18 -5.95 -13.21
N LEU A 116 -14.09 -5.92 -14.18
CA LEU A 116 -15.42 -5.33 -13.99
C LEU A 116 -16.27 -6.15 -13.01
N THR A 117 -16.14 -7.48 -12.99
CA THR A 117 -16.81 -8.31 -11.99
C THR A 117 -16.39 -7.89 -10.57
N ASN A 118 -15.10 -7.66 -10.34
CA ASN A 118 -14.63 -7.17 -9.05
C ASN A 118 -15.23 -5.80 -8.69
N VAL A 119 -15.19 -4.84 -9.62
CA VAL A 119 -15.80 -3.51 -9.42
C VAL A 119 -17.30 -3.62 -9.14
N MET A 120 -18.00 -4.50 -9.84
CA MET A 120 -19.45 -4.70 -9.71
C MET A 120 -19.85 -5.28 -8.36
N ILE A 121 -19.00 -6.09 -7.72
CA ILE A 121 -19.24 -6.55 -6.34
C ILE A 121 -19.32 -5.35 -5.39
N TYR A 122 -18.40 -4.38 -5.50
CA TYR A 122 -18.43 -3.17 -4.68
C TYR A 122 -19.59 -2.25 -5.04
N TRP A 123 -19.85 -2.06 -6.34
CA TRP A 123 -20.88 -1.17 -6.84
C TRP A 123 -22.29 -1.61 -6.42
N THR A 124 -22.63 -2.86 -6.74
CA THR A 124 -24.00 -3.39 -6.52
C THR A 124 -24.33 -3.57 -5.04
N SER A 125 -23.34 -3.85 -4.19
CA SER A 125 -23.53 -3.94 -2.74
C SER A 125 -23.43 -2.61 -2.02
N GLY A 126 -22.88 -1.56 -2.65
CA GLY A 126 -22.61 -0.26 -2.04
C GLY A 126 -21.59 -0.32 -0.89
N CYS A 127 -20.77 -1.38 -0.84
CA CYS A 127 -19.98 -1.73 0.35
C CYS A 127 -18.61 -1.03 0.44
N ILE A 128 -18.29 -0.10 -0.46
CA ILE A 128 -16.98 0.58 -0.46
C ILE A 128 -16.71 1.35 0.84
N ILE A 129 -17.73 1.97 1.46
CA ILE A 129 -17.55 2.68 2.73
C ILE A 129 -17.22 1.68 3.85
N SER A 130 -17.96 0.57 3.93
CA SER A 130 -17.70 -0.46 4.95
C SER A 130 -16.33 -1.12 4.78
N SER A 131 -15.88 -1.37 3.54
CA SER A 131 -14.55 -1.91 3.30
C SER A 131 -13.45 -0.93 3.71
N MET A 132 -13.63 0.37 3.48
CA MET A 132 -12.68 1.39 3.93
C MET A 132 -12.63 1.56 5.45
N ARG A 133 -13.76 1.38 6.16
CA ARG A 133 -13.79 1.46 7.64
C ARG A 133 -12.89 0.42 8.31
N PHE A 134 -12.64 -0.71 7.67
CA PHE A 134 -11.64 -1.68 8.13
C PHE A 134 -10.26 -1.03 8.35
N TYR A 135 -9.83 -0.15 7.44
CA TYR A 135 -8.55 0.56 7.59
C TYR A 135 -8.58 1.50 8.78
N LYS A 136 -9.69 2.21 9.00
CA LYS A 136 -9.83 3.10 10.16
C LYS A 136 -9.76 2.31 11.47
N GLU A 137 -10.42 1.16 11.55
CA GLU A 137 -10.47 0.36 12.78
C GLU A 137 -9.13 -0.30 13.12
N ASN A 138 -8.37 -0.72 12.11
CA ASN A 138 -7.13 -1.47 12.31
C ASN A 138 -5.87 -0.59 12.36
N PHE A 139 -5.84 0.54 11.64
CA PHE A 139 -4.68 1.43 11.65
C PHE A 139 -4.75 2.53 12.71
N SER A 140 -5.95 2.88 13.21
CA SER A 140 -6.07 3.93 14.25
C SER A 140 -5.67 3.47 15.65
N LYS A 141 -5.76 2.17 15.97
CA LYS A 141 -5.59 1.67 17.33
C LYS A 141 -4.13 1.44 17.75
N GLY A 142 -3.17 1.56 16.83
CA GLY A 142 -1.76 1.25 17.10
C GLY A 142 -1.52 -0.24 17.33
N LEU A 143 -0.34 -0.73 16.93
CA LEU A 143 0.02 -2.17 16.92
C LEU A 143 -0.02 -2.89 18.28
N ASN A 144 -0.23 -2.17 19.39
CA ASN A 144 -0.11 -2.70 20.75
C ASN A 144 -1.44 -2.75 21.52
N GLN A 145 -2.57 -2.39 20.92
CA GLN A 145 -3.86 -2.49 21.62
C GLN A 145 -4.52 -3.85 21.33
N PRO A 146 -5.00 -4.56 22.38
CA PRO A 146 -5.73 -5.80 22.17
C PRO A 146 -6.98 -5.50 21.34
N HIS A 147 -7.18 -6.30 20.29
CA HIS A 147 -8.44 -6.30 19.54
C HIS A 147 -9.53 -6.78 20.50
N ALA A 148 -10.55 -5.93 20.71
CA ALA A 148 -11.74 -6.26 21.49
C ALA A 148 -12.65 -7.22 20.70
#